data_AF-A0AA38I0D3-F1
#
_entry.id   AF-A0AA38I0D3-F1
#
_cell.length_a   1.000
_cell.length_b   1.000
_cell.length_c   1.000
_cell.angle_alpha   90.00
_cell.angle_beta   90.00
_cell.angle_gamma   90.00
#
_symmetry.space_group_name_H-M   'P 1'
#
loop_
_entity.id
_entity.type
_entity.pdbx_description
1 polymer ?
#
loop_
_entity_poly.entity_id
_entity_poly.type
_entity_poly.pdbx_seq_one_letter_code
_entity_poly.pdbx_strand_id
1 'polypeptide(L)'
;MVKILLLAVITIALTLHESDAIKCHTCAPEACEVSKATEKTCGLSIGSSQEAVCTTEVPKGSKTPNIGIRKCQIVAKGAEPNCPPTSDCTTCKSDLCNSAPSTSSRVAMIGVVTAFVAAKFLLN
;
A
#
# COMPACT_ATOMS: atom_id res chain seq x y z
N MET A 1 -29.35 -10.04 26.41
CA MET A 1 -28.72 -8.71 26.29
C MET A 1 -27.19 -8.74 26.24
N VAL A 2 -26.53 -9.84 26.64
CA VAL A 2 -25.06 -9.99 26.59
C VAL A 2 -24.51 -10.20 25.16
N LYS A 3 -25.31 -10.75 24.23
CA LYS A 3 -24.89 -11.05 22.85
C LYS A 3 -24.64 -9.81 21.97
N ILE A 4 -25.31 -8.69 22.25
CA ILE A 4 -25.13 -7.44 21.48
C ILE A 4 -23.83 -6.73 21.90
N LEU A 5 -23.44 -6.88 23.17
CA LEU A 5 -22.20 -6.30 23.70
C LEU A 5 -20.94 -6.95 23.09
N LEU A 6 -21.00 -8.25 22.77
CA LEU A 6 -19.90 -8.97 22.12
C LEU A 6 -19.68 -8.56 20.66
N LEU A 7 -20.74 -8.21 19.92
CA LEU A 7 -20.60 -7.72 18.55
C LEU A 7 -19.95 -6.32 18.49
N ALA A 8 -20.19 -5.46 19.47
CA ALA A 8 -19.59 -4.13 19.52
C ALA A 8 -18.07 -4.16 19.77
N VAL A 9 -17.58 -5.16 20.52
CA VAL A 9 -16.14 -5.31 20.82
C VAL A 9 -15.35 -5.79 19.60
N ILE A 10 -15.94 -6.65 18.75
CA ILE A 10 -15.29 -7.16 17.53
C ILE A 10 -15.17 -6.07 16.45
N THR A 11 -16.10 -5.10 16.40
CA THR A 11 -16.03 -3.99 15.43
C THR A 11 -14.97 -2.94 15.76
N ILE A 12 -14.58 -2.77 17.03
CA ILE A 12 -13.62 -1.73 17.45
C ILE A 12 -12.16 -2.20 17.28
N ALA A 13 -11.91 -3.51 17.28
CA ALA A 13 -10.56 -4.06 17.10
C ALA A 13 -9.99 -3.86 15.67
N LEU A 14 -10.81 -3.47 14.69
CA LEU A 14 -10.41 -3.28 13.29
C LEU A 14 -9.92 -1.87 12.95
N THR A 15 -9.91 -0.92 13.89
CA THR A 15 -9.52 0.47 13.61
C THR A 15 -8.15 0.90 14.13
N LEU A 16 -7.40 0.01 14.78
CA LEU A 16 -6.00 0.24 15.11
C LEU A 16 -5.13 -0.08 13.90
N HIS A 17 -5.14 0.80 12.89
CA HIS A 17 -4.01 0.86 11.97
C HIS A 17 -2.85 1.51 12.74
N GLU A 18 -2.07 0.68 13.44
CA GLU A 18 -0.71 1.06 13.82
C GLU A 18 -0.01 1.55 12.55
N SER A 19 0.74 2.65 12.68
CA SER A 19 1.61 3.12 11.60
C SER A 19 2.73 2.11 11.45
N ASP A 20 2.44 1.01 10.76
CA ASP A 20 3.35 -0.11 10.62
C ASP A 20 4.55 0.32 9.81
N ALA A 21 5.72 0.03 10.35
CA ALA A 21 6.94 0.16 9.59
C ALA A 21 6.90 -0.83 8.43
N ILE A 22 7.12 -0.35 7.21
CA ILE A 22 7.09 -1.18 5.99
C ILE A 22 8.49 -1.30 5.40
N LYS A 23 8.79 -2.38 4.70
CA LYS A 23 10.00 -2.52 3.88
C LYS A 23 9.72 -2.12 2.43
N CYS A 24 10.64 -1.40 1.81
CA CYS A 24 10.57 -1.06 0.39
C CYS A 24 11.88 -1.41 -0.32
N HIS A 25 11.82 -1.70 -1.61
CA HIS A 25 13.00 -1.65 -2.47
C HIS A 25 13.43 -0.20 -2.68
N THR A 26 14.74 0.06 -2.70
CA THR A 26 15.32 1.39 -2.92
C THR A 26 16.47 1.37 -3.91
N CYS A 27 16.46 2.31 -4.85
CA CYS A 27 17.52 2.51 -5.85
C CYS A 27 18.13 3.92 -5.84
N ALA A 28 17.49 4.88 -5.17
CA ALA A 28 17.83 6.30 -5.29
C ALA A 28 19.27 6.63 -4.82
N PRO A 29 20.00 7.54 -5.51
CA PRO A 29 19.47 8.52 -6.48
C PRO A 29 19.32 8.04 -7.92
N GLU A 30 19.92 6.90 -8.30
CA GLU A 30 19.90 6.41 -9.69
C GLU A 30 18.76 5.43 -9.94
N ALA A 31 18.31 5.32 -11.19
CA ALA A 31 17.33 4.30 -11.56
C ALA A 31 18.01 2.93 -11.61
N CYS A 32 17.36 1.91 -11.05
CA CYS A 32 17.92 0.55 -11.04
C CYS A 32 16.87 -0.52 -11.39
N GLU A 33 17.34 -1.72 -11.72
CA GLU A 33 16.50 -2.91 -11.76
C GLU A 33 16.16 -3.34 -10.33
N VAL A 34 15.00 -3.96 -10.10
CA VAL A 34 14.60 -4.45 -8.76
C VAL A 34 15.65 -5.39 -8.17
N SER A 35 16.25 -6.25 -9.00
CA SER A 35 17.30 -7.20 -8.61
C SER A 35 18.54 -6.53 -8.03
N LYS A 36 18.75 -5.25 -8.32
CA LYS A 36 19.87 -4.43 -7.83
C LYS A 36 19.44 -3.46 -6.72
N ALA A 37 18.14 -3.43 -6.39
CA ALA A 37 17.63 -2.56 -5.35
C ALA A 37 17.97 -3.12 -3.96
N THR A 38 18.24 -2.22 -3.03
CA THR A 38 18.40 -2.57 -1.62
C THR A 38 17.06 -2.54 -0.91
N GLU A 39 16.88 -3.36 0.11
CA GLU A 39 15.70 -3.29 0.96
C GLU A 39 15.93 -2.28 2.10
N LYS A 40 14.93 -1.45 2.37
CA LYS A 40 14.97 -0.49 3.46
C LYS A 40 13.66 -0.47 4.23
N THR A 41 13.75 -0.58 5.56
CA THR A 41 12.61 -0.37 6.46
C THR A 41 12.31 1.12 6.60
N CYS A 42 11.03 1.46 6.51
CA CYS A 42 10.43 2.78 6.52
C CYS A 42 9.46 2.90 7.69
N GLY A 43 9.22 4.11 8.20
CA GLY A 43 8.14 4.34 9.16
C GLY A 43 8.43 3.95 10.62
N LEU A 44 9.67 3.58 10.98
CA LEU A 44 10.04 3.18 12.35
C LEU A 44 9.79 4.26 13.42
N SER A 45 9.75 5.55 13.04
CA SER A 45 9.55 6.67 13.97
C SER A 45 8.91 7.84 13.23
N ILE A 46 7.63 7.70 12.88
CA ILE A 46 6.85 8.73 12.20
C ILE A 46 5.65 9.17 13.05
N GLY A 47 5.18 10.39 12.82
CA GLY A 47 4.05 10.92 13.58
C GLY A 47 2.75 10.18 13.28
N SER A 48 1.78 10.24 14.19
CA SER A 48 0.46 9.57 14.04
C SER A 48 -0.35 10.04 12.83
N SER A 49 -0.05 11.23 12.30
CA SER A 49 -0.62 11.80 11.08
C SER A 49 0.14 11.45 9.81
N GLN A 50 1.21 10.64 9.91
CA GLN A 50 2.05 10.24 8.79
C GLN A 50 1.95 8.75 8.52
N GLU A 51 2.33 8.36 7.31
CA GLU A 51 2.47 6.97 6.89
C GLU A 51 3.69 6.82 5.99
N ALA A 52 4.28 5.62 6.03
CA ALA A 52 5.33 5.23 5.10
C ALA A 52 4.71 4.62 3.84
N VAL A 53 5.25 4.96 2.67
CA VAL A 53 4.82 4.42 1.38
C VAL A 53 6.02 4.05 0.53
N CYS A 54 5.88 2.98 -0.25
CA CYS A 54 6.84 2.61 -1.28
C CYS A 54 6.42 3.25 -2.61
N THR A 55 7.38 3.84 -3.32
CA THR A 55 7.14 4.47 -4.62
C THR A 55 8.10 3.94 -5.67
N THR A 56 7.64 3.90 -6.91
CA THR A 56 8.45 3.63 -8.11
C THR A 56 8.21 4.76 -9.10
N GLU A 57 9.28 5.38 -9.57
CA GLU A 57 9.27 6.43 -10.58
C GLU A 57 9.92 5.91 -11.85
N VAL A 58 9.20 5.96 -12.97
CA VAL A 58 9.68 5.58 -14.29
C VAL A 58 9.53 6.78 -15.22
N PRO A 59 10.53 7.13 -16.06
CA PRO A 59 10.37 8.19 -17.05
C PRO A 59 9.18 7.93 -17.98
N LYS A 60 8.39 8.96 -18.27
CA LYS A 60 7.25 8.86 -19.20
C LYS A 60 7.71 8.38 -20.58
N GLY A 61 6.99 7.40 -21.13
CA GLY A 61 7.33 6.80 -22.43
C GLY A 61 8.57 5.89 -22.39
N SER A 62 9.08 5.55 -21.21
CA SER A 62 10.15 4.56 -21.07
C SER A 62 9.76 3.22 -21.69
N LYS A 63 10.66 2.66 -22.51
CA LYS A 63 10.53 1.30 -23.05
C LYS A 63 11.01 0.22 -22.07
N THR A 64 11.57 0.63 -20.93
CA THR A 64 12.12 -0.25 -19.90
C THR A 64 11.47 0.06 -18.54
N PRO A 65 10.18 -0.26 -18.34
CA PRO A 65 9.43 0.08 -17.13
C PRO A 65 9.96 -0.63 -15.87
N ASN A 66 10.78 -1.65 -16.05
CA ASN A 66 11.48 -2.42 -15.03
C ASN A 66 12.69 -1.66 -14.43
N ILE A 67 13.22 -0.64 -15.12
CA ILE A 67 14.27 0.26 -14.61
C ILE A 67 13.59 1.53 -14.12
N GLY A 68 13.75 1.83 -12.82
CA GLY A 68 13.09 2.97 -12.20
C GLY A 68 13.73 3.37 -10.89
N ILE A 69 13.41 4.58 -10.44
CA ILE A 69 13.84 5.06 -9.12
C ILE A 69 12.83 4.55 -8.10
N ARG A 70 13.30 3.74 -7.16
CA ARG A 70 12.48 3.21 -6.07
C ARG A 70 12.82 3.91 -4.78
N LYS A 71 11.79 4.40 -4.08
CA LYS A 71 11.96 5.20 -2.87
C LYS A 71 11.00 4.75 -1.78
N CYS A 72 11.49 4.93 -0.57
CA CYS A 72 10.72 5.00 0.65
C CYS A 72 10.35 6.48 0.90
N GLN A 73 9.06 6.79 1.04
CA GLN A 73 8.60 8.15 1.33
C GLN A 73 7.72 8.17 2.59
N ILE A 74 7.86 9.22 3.40
CA ILE A 74 6.95 9.50 4.51
C ILE A 74 6.01 10.61 4.06
N VAL A 75 4.72 10.34 4.09
CA VAL A 75 3.67 11.28 3.64
C VAL A 75 2.63 11.46 4.74
N ALA A 76 1.83 12.52 4.65
CA ALA A 76 0.65 12.64 5.48
C ALA A 76 -0.34 11.52 5.12
N LYS A 77 -1.07 10.99 6.11
CA LYS A 77 -2.06 9.94 5.88
C LYS A 77 -3.11 10.40 4.86
N GLY A 78 -3.27 9.62 3.79
CA GLY A 78 -4.21 9.92 2.70
C GLY A 78 -3.71 10.96 1.69
N ALA A 79 -2.49 11.49 1.85
CA ALA A 79 -1.87 12.35 0.85
C ALA A 79 -1.14 11.51 -0.21
N GLU A 80 -1.06 12.04 -1.43
CA GLU A 80 -0.26 11.44 -2.49
C GLU A 80 1.23 11.84 -2.33
N PRO A 81 2.16 10.89 -2.52
CA PRO A 81 3.59 11.21 -2.54
C PRO A 81 3.94 12.07 -3.75
N ASN A 82 5.05 12.81 -3.66
CA ASN A 82 5.52 13.64 -4.75
C ASN A 82 5.88 12.77 -5.98
N CYS A 83 5.38 13.17 -7.15
CA CYS A 83 5.68 12.55 -8.42
C CYS A 83 6.18 13.61 -9.42
N PRO A 84 7.42 13.47 -9.96
CA PRO A 84 7.92 14.40 -10.97
C PRO A 84 7.03 14.41 -12.22
N PRO A 85 6.79 15.58 -12.86
CA PRO A 85 5.91 15.68 -14.02
C PRO A 85 6.40 14.91 -15.24
N THR A 86 7.70 14.61 -15.30
CA THR A 86 8.37 13.82 -16.35
C THR A 86 8.29 12.31 -16.12
N SER A 87 7.68 11.87 -15.02
CA SER A 87 7.66 10.48 -14.59
C SER A 87 6.23 9.96 -14.44
N ASP A 88 6.06 8.66 -14.65
CA ASP A 88 4.92 7.88 -14.21
C ASP A 88 5.28 7.24 -12.86
N CYS A 89 4.48 7.51 -11.83
CA CYS A 89 4.73 7.04 -10.47
C CYS A 89 3.70 6.01 -10.03
N THR A 90 4.16 4.96 -9.37
CA THR A 90 3.31 3.97 -8.71
C THR A 90 3.59 3.98 -7.21
N THR A 91 2.53 3.91 -6.40
CA THR A 91 2.61 3.94 -4.94
C THR A 91 1.91 2.73 -4.34
N CYS A 92 2.48 2.16 -3.28
CA CYS A 92 1.90 1.04 -2.55
C CYS A 92 2.34 1.06 -1.07
N LYS A 93 1.62 0.33 -0.20
CA LYS A 93 1.70 0.45 1.28
C LYS A 93 1.88 -0.90 1.99
N SER A 94 2.58 -1.84 1.37
CA SER A 94 2.89 -3.13 1.96
C SER A 94 4.35 -3.50 1.74
N ASP A 95 4.86 -4.46 2.50
CA ASP A 95 6.25 -4.87 2.39
C ASP A 95 6.63 -5.27 0.96
N LEU A 96 7.71 -4.66 0.47
CA LEU A 96 8.38 -4.90 -0.82
C LEU A 96 7.45 -4.78 -2.04
N CYS A 97 6.32 -4.09 -1.89
CA CYS A 97 5.28 -3.98 -2.92
C CYS A 97 5.72 -3.22 -4.18
N ASN A 98 6.78 -2.43 -4.08
CA ASN A 98 7.38 -1.70 -5.21
C ASN A 98 8.40 -2.54 -6.00
N SER A 99 8.27 -3.86 -5.89
CA SER A 99 8.78 -4.81 -6.87
C SER A 99 8.22 -4.46 -8.27
N ALA A 100 8.93 -4.83 -9.34
CA ALA A 100 8.60 -4.47 -10.73
C ALA A 100 7.10 -4.68 -11.04
N PRO A 101 6.52 -3.90 -11.98
CA PRO A 101 5.09 -3.93 -12.22
C PRO A 101 4.64 -5.35 -12.56
N SER A 102 3.95 -6.00 -11.61
CA SER A 102 3.05 -7.07 -11.94
C SER A 102 1.93 -6.42 -12.73
N THR A 103 1.77 -6.86 -13.97
CA THR A 103 0.65 -6.50 -14.84
C THR A 103 -0.65 -7.07 -14.28
N SER A 104 -1.10 -6.64 -13.10
CA SER A 104 -2.43 -6.89 -12.56
C SER A 104 -2.54 -6.29 -11.16
N SER A 105 -3.29 -5.22 -11.00
CA SER A 105 -3.95 -4.88 -9.73
C SER A 105 -5.10 -3.90 -9.99
N ARG A 106 -6.07 -4.35 -10.81
CA ARG A 106 -7.43 -3.77 -10.87
C ARG A 106 -8.43 -4.63 -10.09
N VAL A 107 -8.00 -5.36 -9.07
CA VAL A 107 -8.89 -6.28 -8.34
C VAL A 107 -8.66 -6.17 -6.84
N ALA A 108 -9.41 -5.29 -6.18
CA ALA A 108 -9.82 -5.44 -4.78
C ALA A 108 -10.85 -4.35 -4.41
N MET A 109 -11.94 -4.26 -5.16
CA MET A 109 -13.12 -3.45 -4.80
C MET A 109 -14.38 -4.30 -4.96
N ILE A 110 -14.38 -5.54 -4.47
CA ILE A 110 -15.58 -6.39 -4.40
C ILE A 110 -15.51 -7.24 -3.11
N GLY A 111 -15.54 -6.59 -1.95
CA GLY A 111 -15.58 -7.27 -0.64
C GLY A 111 -16.86 -7.01 0.17
N VAL A 112 -17.80 -6.20 -0.34
CA VAL A 112 -18.96 -5.74 0.45
C VAL A 112 -20.26 -6.44 0.04
N VAL A 113 -20.27 -7.28 -1.01
CA VAL A 113 -21.51 -7.88 -1.55
C VAL A 113 -21.82 -9.27 -0.98
N THR A 114 -20.87 -9.97 -0.35
CA THR A 114 -21.09 -11.34 0.15
C THR A 114 -21.84 -11.42 1.49
N ALA A 115 -22.05 -10.31 2.21
CA ALA A 115 -22.82 -10.32 3.46
C ALA A 115 -24.34 -10.41 3.24
N PHE A 116 -24.86 -9.96 2.08
CA PHE A 116 -26.31 -9.94 1.83
C PHE A 116 -26.90 -11.25 1.31
N VAL A 117 -26.08 -12.14 0.73
CA VAL A 117 -26.58 -13.42 0.19
C VAL A 117 -26.63 -14.52 1.27
N ALA A 118 -25.73 -14.48 2.27
CA ALA A 118 -25.74 -15.45 3.37
C ALA A 118 -26.94 -15.27 4.32
N ALA A 119 -27.45 -14.03 4.48
CA ALA A 119 -28.63 -13.77 5.31
C ALA A 119 -29.91 -14.40 4.74
N LYS A 120 -30.01 -14.60 3.42
CA LYS A 120 -31.18 -15.26 2.80
C LYS A 120 -31.15 -16.79 2.88
N PHE A 121 -29.98 -17.41 3.12
CA PHE A 121 -29.88 -18.88 3.23
C PHE A 121 -29.99 -19.40 4.67
N LEU A 122 -29.90 -18.53 5.69
CA LEU A 122 -30.08 -18.91 7.10
C LEU A 122 -31.50 -18.65 7.63
N LEU A 123 -32.39 -18.09 6.80
CA LEU A 123 -33.77 -17.75 7.14
C LEU A 123 -34.81 -18.58 6.36
N ASN A 124 -34.39 -19.69 5.73
CA ASN A 124 -35.28 -20.64 5.08
C ASN A 124 -35.04 -22.05 5.57
#